data_AF-A0A0G1PBT6-F1
#
_entry.id   AF-A0A0G1PBT6-F1
#
_cell.length_a   1.000
_cell.length_b   1.000
_cell.length_c   1.000
_cell.angle_alpha   90.00
_cell.angle_beta   90.00
_cell.angle_gamma   90.00
#
_symmetry.space_group_name_H-M   'P 1'
#
loop_
_entity.id
_entity.type
_entity.pdbx_description
1 polymer ?
#
loop_
_entity_poly.entity_id
_entity_poly.type
_entity_poly.pdbx_seq_one_letter_code
_entity_poly.pdbx_strand_id
1 'polypeptide(L)'
;MLTGLIQWGMGRLENDPYIGTTKEKLARLGIKGVLYDLDDTLIYTSEIFRECMHSYADEVASQTGIERDLFYQSLSDINDEEYKRMGVNPLRWRAVVVKLEELFEDKTGIISEKIEVLLRIYSTLPRMRPGALTTMGVMKDANVKQGLVTHANVDWTNWKLDQLGLWNWFEAVYIADENGHKTASHWKSAMDMLGLQPSECLVVGDNLNGDVVPAAGLGARTVWMPSPWSVYRVGVVPEGTVQISEFNEFLEALDRLT
;
A
#
# COMPACT_ATOMS: atom_id res chain seq x y z
N MET A 1 -6.42 9.37 36.12
CA MET A 1 -6.47 10.75 35.58
C MET A 1 -5.28 10.88 34.64
N LEU A 2 -5.37 11.02 33.32
CA LEU A 2 -6.44 11.40 32.39
C LEU A 2 -6.27 10.54 31.11
N THR A 3 -7.29 9.75 30.75
CA THR A 3 -7.41 9.13 29.43
C THR A 3 -8.13 10.11 28.51
N GLY A 4 -7.37 10.88 27.73
CA GLY A 4 -7.91 11.76 26.69
C GLY A 4 -8.19 10.97 25.41
N LEU A 5 -9.27 10.19 25.39
CA LEU A 5 -9.86 9.73 24.14
C LEU A 5 -10.40 10.97 23.42
N ILE A 6 -9.72 11.40 22.36
CA ILE A 6 -10.28 12.37 21.42
C ILE A 6 -11.40 11.63 20.67
N GLN A 7 -12.63 11.77 21.18
CA GLN A 7 -13.83 11.50 20.41
C GLN A 7 -13.84 12.48 19.24
N TRP A 8 -13.45 12.02 18.05
CA TRP A 8 -13.84 12.67 16.81
C TRP A 8 -15.37 12.67 16.79
N GLY A 9 -15.97 13.85 16.93
CA GLY A 9 -17.41 14.01 16.91
C GLY A 9 -17.97 13.50 15.59
N MET A 10 -18.57 12.32 15.62
CA MET A 10 -19.44 11.79 14.57
C MET A 10 -20.76 12.57 14.55
N GLY A 11 -20.69 13.89 14.35
CA GLY A 11 -21.87 14.67 14.00
C GLY A 11 -22.33 14.21 12.63
N ARG A 12 -23.58 13.75 12.51
CA ARG A 12 -24.16 13.29 11.25
C ARG A 12 -23.93 14.33 10.15
N LEU A 13 -23.09 13.98 9.19
CA LEU A 13 -22.81 14.76 7.99
C LEU A 13 -23.93 14.62 6.93
N GLU A 14 -25.14 14.22 7.33
CA GLU A 14 -26.27 13.96 6.41
C GLU A 14 -26.65 15.18 5.55
N ASN A 15 -26.22 16.39 5.94
CA ASN A 15 -26.45 17.64 5.21
C ASN A 15 -25.17 18.28 4.64
N ASP A 16 -24.03 17.58 4.60
CA ASP A 16 -22.84 18.10 3.93
C ASP A 16 -23.05 18.05 2.40
N PRO A 17 -23.03 19.20 1.69
CA PRO A 17 -23.19 19.23 0.23
C PRO A 17 -22.16 18.37 -0.51
N TYR A 18 -20.97 18.15 0.07
CA TYR A 18 -19.96 17.26 -0.52
C TYR A 18 -20.35 15.78 -0.45
N ILE A 19 -21.08 15.35 0.59
CA ILE A 19 -21.58 13.96 0.68
C ILE A 19 -22.77 13.74 -0.26
N GLY A 20 -23.69 14.71 -0.36
CA GLY A 20 -24.80 14.65 -1.31
C GLY A 20 -24.30 14.52 -2.76
N THR A 21 -23.36 15.38 -3.15
CA THR A 21 -22.75 15.33 -4.49
C THR A 21 -21.97 14.04 -4.72
N THR A 22 -21.26 13.51 -3.71
CA THR A 22 -20.55 12.23 -3.83
C THR A 22 -21.52 11.06 -4.06
N LYS A 23 -22.63 11.00 -3.31
CA LYS A 23 -23.68 9.98 -3.49
C LYS A 23 -24.25 9.99 -4.91
N GLU A 24 -24.56 11.16 -5.44
CA GLU A 24 -25.08 11.32 -6.80
C GLU A 24 -24.07 10.84 -7.86
N LYS A 25 -22.79 11.18 -7.69
CA LYS A 25 -21.71 10.73 -8.58
C LYS A 25 -21.56 9.21 -8.57
N LEU A 26 -21.50 8.61 -7.38
CA LEU A 26 -21.39 7.16 -7.22
C LEU A 26 -22.60 6.43 -7.82
N ALA A 27 -23.82 6.95 -7.58
CA ALA A 27 -25.04 6.40 -8.16
C ALA A 27 -25.05 6.47 -9.69
N ARG A 28 -24.62 7.60 -10.28
CA ARG A 28 -24.47 7.76 -11.73
C ARG A 28 -23.48 6.75 -12.32
N LEU A 29 -22.39 6.48 -11.62
CA LEU A 29 -21.37 5.50 -12.02
C LEU A 29 -21.80 4.05 -11.72
N GLY A 30 -22.87 3.84 -10.97
CA GLY A 30 -23.29 2.52 -10.50
C GLY A 30 -22.34 1.90 -9.47
N ILE A 31 -21.50 2.71 -8.81
CA ILE A 31 -20.53 2.24 -7.81
C ILE A 31 -21.25 1.99 -6.49
N LYS A 32 -21.10 0.76 -5.98
CA LYS A 32 -21.63 0.30 -4.68
C LYS A 32 -20.55 -0.20 -3.73
N GLY A 33 -19.33 -0.39 -4.23
CA GLY A 33 -18.18 -0.75 -3.41
C GLY A 33 -16.88 -0.09 -3.86
N VAL A 34 -16.01 0.21 -2.91
CA VAL A 34 -14.62 0.60 -3.16
C VAL A 34 -13.70 -0.46 -2.55
N LEU A 35 -12.72 -0.92 -3.31
CA LEU A 35 -11.67 -1.78 -2.81
C LEU A 35 -10.33 -1.05 -2.87
N TYR A 36 -9.59 -1.14 -1.78
CA TYR A 36 -8.33 -0.43 -1.58
C TYR A 36 -7.17 -1.42 -1.54
N ASP A 37 -6.05 -1.06 -2.16
CA ASP A 37 -4.76 -1.55 -1.71
C ASP A 37 -4.33 -0.87 -0.38
N LEU A 38 -3.38 -1.45 0.34
CA LEU A 38 -2.88 -0.93 1.61
C LEU A 38 -1.57 -0.15 1.43
N ASP A 39 -0.48 -0.86 1.16
CA ASP A 39 0.89 -0.38 1.24
C ASP A 39 1.21 0.59 0.11
N ASP A 40 1.68 1.79 0.45
CA ASP A 40 1.86 2.89 -0.50
C ASP A 40 0.57 3.39 -1.18
N THR A 41 -0.62 2.83 -0.86
CA THR A 41 -1.94 3.32 -1.29
C THR A 41 -2.73 4.07 -0.21
N LEU A 42 -2.90 3.48 0.99
CA LEU A 42 -3.54 4.11 2.14
C LEU A 42 -2.53 4.60 3.18
N ILE A 43 -1.33 4.04 3.16
CA ILE A 43 -0.25 4.28 4.12
C ILE A 43 1.09 4.49 3.41
N TYR A 44 2.03 5.19 4.02
CA TYR A 44 3.36 5.45 3.44
C TYR A 44 4.39 4.38 3.85
N THR A 45 4.27 3.18 3.29
CA THR A 45 5.17 2.08 3.64
C THR A 45 6.56 2.30 3.07
N SER A 46 6.68 2.84 1.86
CA SER A 46 7.96 3.15 1.21
C SER A 46 8.83 4.15 1.97
N GLU A 47 8.24 5.06 2.75
CA GLU A 47 8.99 6.01 3.59
C GLU A 47 9.86 5.24 4.59
N ILE A 48 9.29 4.25 5.26
CA ILE A 48 10.00 3.40 6.24
C ILE A 48 11.11 2.59 5.56
N PHE A 49 10.85 2.01 4.38
CA PHE A 49 11.88 1.26 3.64
C PHE A 49 13.08 2.15 3.32
N ARG A 50 12.86 3.34 2.78
CA ARG A 50 13.94 4.29 2.45
C ARG A 50 14.71 4.71 3.69
N GLU A 51 14.01 5.03 4.78
CA GLU A 51 14.64 5.42 6.05
C GLU A 51 15.52 4.31 6.63
N CYS A 52 15.03 3.06 6.63
CA CYS A 52 15.79 1.92 7.14
C CYS A 52 17.00 1.59 6.25
N MET A 53 16.86 1.66 4.93
CA MET A 53 17.97 1.47 3.99
C MET A 53 19.04 2.54 4.14
N HIS A 54 18.66 3.82 4.26
CA HIS A 54 19.60 4.91 4.51
C HIS A 54 20.31 4.74 5.86
N SER A 55 19.57 4.46 6.92
CA SER A 55 20.14 4.25 8.26
C SER A 55 21.10 3.07 8.29
N TYR A 56 20.76 1.97 7.61
CA TYR A 56 21.63 0.80 7.50
C TYR A 56 22.93 1.13 6.76
N ALA A 57 22.85 1.85 5.64
CA ALA A 57 24.03 2.30 4.90
C ALA A 57 24.91 3.24 5.74
N ASP A 58 24.33 4.18 6.48
CA ASP A 58 25.06 5.10 7.35
C ASP A 58 25.78 4.34 8.48
N GLU A 59 25.09 3.40 9.14
CA GLU A 59 25.69 2.60 10.22
C GLU A 59 26.84 1.72 9.71
N VAL A 60 26.65 1.02 8.58
CA VAL A 60 27.71 0.19 8.00
C VAL A 60 28.90 1.03 7.55
N ALA A 61 28.67 2.12 6.81
CA ALA A 61 29.74 2.99 6.32
C ALA A 61 30.58 3.57 7.47
N SER A 62 29.92 4.03 8.54
CA SER A 62 30.59 4.62 9.71
C SER A 62 31.54 3.67 10.45
N GLN A 63 31.29 2.36 10.38
CA GLN A 63 32.08 1.35 11.10
C GLN A 63 33.08 0.60 10.21
N THR A 64 32.83 0.57 8.90
CA THR A 64 33.67 -0.16 7.94
C THR A 64 34.64 0.74 7.17
N GLY A 65 34.33 2.03 7.06
CA GLY A 65 35.01 2.96 6.16
C GLY A 65 34.66 2.79 4.68
N ILE A 66 33.67 1.94 4.34
CA ILE A 66 33.13 1.89 2.97
C ILE A 66 32.50 3.24 2.63
N GLU A 67 32.69 3.70 1.39
CA GLU A 67 32.00 4.89 0.89
C GLU A 67 30.48 4.67 0.93
N ARG A 68 29.78 5.57 1.61
CA ARG A 68 28.38 5.37 2.00
C ARG A 68 27.47 5.25 0.79
N ASP A 69 27.64 6.09 -0.24
CA ASP A 69 26.77 6.09 -1.41
C ASP A 69 27.00 4.86 -2.29
N LEU A 70 28.24 4.38 -2.40
CA LEU A 70 28.59 3.10 -3.02
C LEU A 70 27.90 1.93 -2.29
N PHE A 71 27.94 1.90 -0.96
CA PHE A 71 27.27 0.86 -0.18
C PHE A 71 25.76 0.92 -0.37
N TYR A 72 25.16 2.12 -0.29
CA TYR A 72 23.73 2.32 -0.48
C TYR A 72 23.28 1.89 -1.88
N GLN A 73 24.04 2.23 -2.93
CA GLN A 73 23.74 1.81 -4.30
C GLN A 73 23.78 0.29 -4.41
N SER A 74 24.80 -0.36 -3.86
CA SER A 74 24.92 -1.83 -3.85
C SER A 74 23.76 -2.50 -3.10
N LEU A 75 23.38 -1.97 -1.93
CA LEU A 75 22.21 -2.41 -1.16
C LEU A 75 20.92 -2.29 -2.00
N SER A 76 20.74 -1.17 -2.69
CA SER A 76 19.56 -0.93 -3.53
C SER A 76 19.50 -1.92 -4.69
N ASP A 77 20.60 -2.11 -5.42
CA ASP A 77 20.66 -2.99 -6.59
C ASP A 77 20.42 -4.45 -6.19
N ILE A 78 21.06 -4.91 -5.11
CA ILE A 78 20.85 -6.26 -4.56
C ILE A 78 19.41 -6.45 -4.07
N ASN A 79 18.83 -5.45 -3.40
CA ASN A 79 17.44 -5.51 -2.96
C ASN A 79 16.47 -5.62 -4.15
N ASP A 80 16.71 -4.90 -5.24
CA ASP A 80 15.90 -4.98 -6.46
C ASP A 80 16.02 -6.35 -7.14
N GLU A 81 17.21 -6.96 -7.14
CA GLU A 81 17.38 -8.34 -7.61
C GLU A 81 16.65 -9.35 -6.74
N GLU A 82 16.83 -9.28 -5.42
CA GLU A 82 16.20 -10.22 -4.49
C GLU A 82 14.69 -10.04 -4.44
N TYR A 83 14.17 -8.82 -4.69
CA TYR A 83 12.75 -8.58 -4.86
C TYR A 83 12.17 -9.36 -6.04
N LYS A 84 12.87 -9.46 -7.17
CA LYS A 84 12.41 -10.25 -8.33
C LYS A 84 12.32 -11.75 -8.01
N ARG A 85 13.12 -12.24 -7.05
CA ARG A 85 13.18 -13.65 -6.66
C ARG A 85 12.21 -14.00 -5.54
N MET A 86 12.08 -13.13 -4.54
CA MET A 86 11.38 -13.41 -3.29
C MET A 86 10.13 -12.55 -3.06
N GLY A 87 9.86 -11.59 -3.95
CA GLY A 87 8.75 -10.65 -3.79
C GLY A 87 8.85 -9.87 -2.48
N VAL A 88 7.74 -9.82 -1.75
CA VAL A 88 7.61 -9.06 -0.50
C VAL A 88 7.92 -9.91 0.75
N ASN A 89 8.44 -11.13 0.58
CA ASN A 89 8.81 -12.01 1.69
C ASN A 89 9.86 -11.36 2.62
N PRO A 90 9.63 -11.26 3.94
CA PRO A 90 10.57 -10.66 4.88
C PRO A 90 11.96 -11.30 4.93
N LEU A 91 12.08 -12.59 4.61
CA LEU A 91 13.36 -13.30 4.54
C LEU A 91 14.27 -12.76 3.42
N ARG A 92 13.73 -11.97 2.49
CA ARG A 92 14.49 -11.27 1.44
C ARG A 92 15.64 -10.46 2.03
N TRP A 93 15.44 -9.76 3.15
CA TRP A 93 16.50 -8.95 3.75
C TRP A 93 17.71 -9.76 4.22
N ARG A 94 17.49 -11.01 4.64
CA ARG A 94 18.61 -11.92 4.96
C ARG A 94 19.39 -12.30 3.70
N ALA A 95 18.69 -12.56 2.59
CA ALA A 95 19.34 -12.83 1.31
C ALA A 95 20.12 -11.63 0.77
N VAL A 96 19.57 -10.41 0.94
CA VAL A 96 20.24 -9.15 0.60
C VAL A 96 21.53 -8.99 1.40
N VAL A 97 21.48 -9.22 2.72
CA VAL A 97 22.66 -9.14 3.60
C VAL A 97 23.73 -10.15 3.19
N VAL A 98 23.37 -11.41 2.92
CA VAL A 98 24.34 -12.43 2.45
C VAL A 98 25.07 -11.98 1.18
N LYS A 99 24.35 -11.42 0.19
CA LYS A 99 24.98 -10.90 -1.04
C LYS A 99 25.86 -9.67 -0.79
N LEU A 100 25.49 -8.81 0.17
CA LEU A 100 26.34 -7.68 0.57
C LEU A 100 27.63 -8.17 1.25
N GLU A 101 27.57 -9.24 2.05
CA GLU A 101 28.75 -9.87 2.64
C GLU A 101 29.68 -10.47 1.58
N GLU A 102 29.13 -11.09 0.53
CA GLU A 102 29.91 -11.57 -0.61
C GLU A 102 30.58 -10.44 -1.39
N LEU A 103 29.91 -9.28 -1.52
CA LEU A 103 30.47 -8.12 -2.23
C LEU A 103 31.55 -7.39 -1.41
N PHE A 104 31.39 -7.37 -0.09
CA PHE A 104 32.28 -6.68 0.86
C PHE A 104 32.89 -7.70 1.84
N GLU A 105 33.62 -8.69 1.32
CA GLU A 105 34.11 -9.87 2.05
C GLU A 105 34.94 -9.53 3.31
N ASP A 106 35.62 -8.39 3.35
CA ASP A 106 36.41 -7.98 4.51
C ASP A 106 35.58 -7.33 5.63
N LYS A 107 34.27 -7.11 5.41
CA LYS A 107 33.34 -6.41 6.30
C LYS A 107 32.15 -7.26 6.78
N THR A 108 32.11 -8.55 6.48
CA THR A 108 30.97 -9.44 6.73
C THR A 108 30.36 -9.30 8.13
N GLY A 109 31.18 -9.40 9.17
CA GLY A 109 30.72 -9.31 10.57
C GLY A 109 29.89 -8.06 10.88
N ILE A 110 30.29 -6.89 10.38
CA ILE A 110 29.58 -5.62 10.61
C ILE A 110 28.28 -5.58 9.79
N ILE A 111 28.31 -6.01 8.53
CA ILE A 111 27.15 -6.01 7.63
C ILE A 111 26.01 -6.86 8.23
N SER A 112 26.33 -8.06 8.71
CA SER A 112 25.36 -8.94 9.38
C SER A 112 24.90 -8.40 10.76
N GLU A 113 25.81 -7.87 11.57
CA GLU A 113 25.48 -7.31 12.89
C GLU A 113 24.44 -6.17 12.81
N LYS A 114 24.45 -5.43 11.69
CA LYS A 114 23.56 -4.28 11.47
C LYS A 114 22.20 -4.62 10.85
N ILE A 115 21.90 -5.89 10.57
CA ILE A 115 20.63 -6.30 9.91
C ILE A 115 19.38 -5.79 10.65
N GLU A 116 19.42 -5.67 11.98
CA GLU A 116 18.31 -5.16 12.79
C GLU A 116 17.87 -3.75 12.36
N VAL A 117 18.76 -2.93 11.80
CA VAL A 117 18.40 -1.60 11.26
C VAL A 117 17.44 -1.73 10.07
N LEU A 118 17.65 -2.72 9.19
CA LEU A 118 16.73 -3.03 8.09
C LEU A 118 15.43 -3.64 8.63
N LEU A 119 15.52 -4.54 9.61
CA LEU A 119 14.34 -5.25 10.14
C LEU A 119 13.38 -4.34 10.93
N ARG A 120 13.80 -3.11 11.30
CA ARG A 120 12.90 -2.08 11.84
C ARG A 120 11.67 -1.84 10.97
N ILE A 121 11.77 -2.05 9.64
CA ILE A 121 10.65 -2.00 8.70
C ILE A 121 9.40 -2.73 9.22
N TYR A 122 9.58 -3.90 9.83
CA TYR A 122 8.48 -4.75 10.29
C TYR A 122 7.94 -4.38 11.68
N SER A 123 8.53 -3.37 12.32
CA SER A 123 8.17 -2.90 13.66
C SER A 123 7.82 -1.41 13.73
N THR A 124 8.11 -0.65 12.67
CA THR A 124 7.78 0.77 12.57
C THR A 124 6.39 0.94 11.98
N LEU A 125 5.53 1.70 12.66
CA LEU A 125 4.15 1.91 12.24
C LEU A 125 4.10 2.93 11.10
N PRO A 126 3.63 2.57 9.89
CA PRO A 126 3.48 3.53 8.81
C PRO A 126 2.38 4.54 9.10
N ARG A 127 2.58 5.74 8.57
CA ARG A 127 1.62 6.84 8.68
C ARG A 127 0.49 6.66 7.66
N MET A 128 -0.73 6.98 8.07
CA MET A 128 -1.86 7.14 7.14
C MET A 128 -1.60 8.26 6.14
N ARG A 129 -1.99 8.04 4.88
CA ARG A 129 -1.99 9.07 3.85
C ARG A 129 -3.07 10.12 4.14
N PRO A 130 -2.76 11.43 3.99
CA PRO A 130 -3.76 12.49 4.04
C PRO A 130 -4.93 12.17 3.11
N GLY A 131 -6.16 12.33 3.61
CA GLY A 131 -7.38 12.07 2.86
C GLY A 131 -7.90 10.65 2.95
N ALA A 132 -7.07 9.65 3.28
CA ALA A 132 -7.49 8.25 3.32
C ALA A 132 -8.67 8.02 4.26
N LEU A 133 -8.53 8.39 5.54
CA LEU A 133 -9.61 8.24 6.54
C LEU A 133 -10.84 9.10 6.21
N THR A 134 -10.63 10.31 5.69
CA THR A 134 -11.73 11.21 5.29
C THR A 134 -12.55 10.61 4.15
N THR A 135 -11.88 10.14 3.10
CA THR A 135 -12.52 9.49 1.95
C THR A 135 -13.26 8.23 2.37
N MET A 136 -12.65 7.36 3.19
CA MET A 136 -13.33 6.16 3.70
C MET A 136 -14.56 6.52 4.57
N GLY A 137 -14.49 7.64 5.31
CA GLY A 137 -15.63 8.22 6.03
C GLY A 137 -16.77 8.63 5.11
N VAL A 138 -16.44 9.37 4.04
CA VAL A 138 -17.42 9.77 3.02
C VAL A 138 -18.04 8.55 2.32
N MET A 139 -17.24 7.53 1.97
CA MET A 139 -17.76 6.29 1.37
C MET A 139 -18.72 5.57 2.31
N LYS A 140 -18.38 5.52 3.61
CA LYS A 140 -19.23 4.92 4.65
C LYS A 140 -20.55 5.68 4.78
N ASP A 141 -20.52 7.01 4.85
CA ASP A 141 -21.72 7.86 4.93
C ASP A 141 -22.55 7.83 3.62
N ALA A 142 -21.89 7.49 2.51
CA ALA A 142 -22.50 7.18 1.22
C ALA A 142 -23.12 5.78 1.12
N ASN A 143 -23.01 4.96 2.18
CA ASN A 143 -23.47 3.57 2.22
C ASN A 143 -22.82 2.70 1.13
N VAL A 144 -21.55 2.98 0.85
CA VAL A 144 -20.70 2.23 -0.08
C VAL A 144 -19.93 1.18 0.73
N LYS A 145 -19.93 -0.07 0.25
CA LYS A 145 -19.14 -1.14 0.86
C LYS A 145 -17.66 -0.93 0.63
N GLN A 146 -16.82 -1.35 1.56
CA GLN A 146 -15.39 -1.12 1.53
C GLN A 146 -14.64 -2.44 1.72
N GLY A 147 -13.67 -2.69 0.85
CA GLY A 147 -12.81 -3.88 0.91
C GLY A 147 -11.33 -3.53 0.87
N LEU A 148 -10.50 -4.38 1.44
CA LEU A 148 -9.04 -4.28 1.35
C LEU A 148 -8.48 -5.49 0.58
N VAL A 149 -7.61 -5.25 -0.39
CA VAL A 149 -6.86 -6.29 -1.10
C VAL A 149 -5.39 -5.92 -1.12
N THR A 150 -4.61 -6.55 -0.26
CA THR A 150 -3.18 -6.25 -0.07
C THR A 150 -2.29 -7.45 -0.36
N HIS A 151 -1.00 -7.18 -0.58
CA HIS A 151 0.04 -8.19 -0.81
C HIS A 151 1.25 -7.89 0.07
N ALA A 152 1.32 -8.61 1.18
CA ALA A 152 2.38 -8.51 2.16
C ALA A 152 2.32 -9.74 3.10
N ASN A 153 3.30 -9.86 3.99
CA ASN A 153 3.25 -10.81 5.09
C ASN A 153 1.95 -10.64 5.90
N VAL A 154 1.30 -11.77 6.23
CA VAL A 154 -0.01 -11.77 6.90
C VAL A 154 0.07 -11.17 8.29
N ASP A 155 1.05 -11.57 9.11
CA ASP A 155 1.18 -11.09 10.49
C ASP A 155 1.50 -9.59 10.53
N TRP A 156 2.38 -9.14 9.64
CA TRP A 156 2.70 -7.72 9.51
C TRP A 156 1.51 -6.90 9.02
N THR A 157 0.72 -7.44 8.09
CA THR A 157 -0.53 -6.80 7.66
C THR A 157 -1.52 -6.68 8.81
N ASN A 158 -1.77 -7.77 9.53
CA ASN A 158 -2.69 -7.78 10.67
C ASN A 158 -2.26 -6.77 11.74
N TRP A 159 -0.97 -6.74 12.06
CA TRP A 159 -0.40 -5.76 12.99
C TRP A 159 -0.65 -4.32 12.52
N LYS A 160 -0.42 -3.99 11.24
CA LYS A 160 -0.71 -2.65 10.69
C LYS A 160 -2.20 -2.31 10.83
N LEU A 161 -3.09 -3.25 10.51
CA LEU A 161 -4.54 -3.04 10.61
C LEU A 161 -5.00 -2.81 12.05
N ASP A 162 -4.43 -3.53 13.02
CA ASP A 162 -4.70 -3.35 14.45
C ASP A 162 -4.24 -1.98 14.94
N GLN A 163 -2.97 -1.63 14.69
CA GLN A 163 -2.37 -0.39 15.19
C GLN A 163 -2.99 0.86 14.58
N LEU A 164 -3.49 0.77 13.33
CA LEU A 164 -4.14 1.88 12.63
C LEU A 164 -5.67 1.88 12.80
N GLY A 165 -6.24 0.88 13.47
CA GLY A 165 -7.69 0.75 13.65
C GLY A 165 -8.45 0.51 12.33
N LEU A 166 -7.80 -0.06 11.32
CA LEU A 166 -8.31 -0.19 9.96
C LEU A 166 -9.36 -1.30 9.81
N TRP A 167 -9.41 -2.28 10.72
CA TRP A 167 -10.44 -3.33 10.71
C TRP A 167 -11.88 -2.80 10.70
N ASN A 168 -12.11 -1.62 11.29
CA ASN A 168 -13.45 -1.03 11.39
C ASN A 168 -13.94 -0.37 10.08
N TRP A 169 -13.11 -0.38 9.04
CA TRP A 169 -13.38 0.28 7.77
C TRP A 169 -13.72 -0.68 6.63
N PHE A 170 -13.45 -1.98 6.78
CA PHE A 170 -13.58 -2.95 5.69
C PHE A 170 -14.54 -4.08 6.06
N GLU A 171 -15.52 -4.35 5.20
CA GLU A 171 -16.38 -5.53 5.30
C GLU A 171 -15.71 -6.78 4.71
N ALA A 172 -14.70 -6.61 3.86
CA ALA A 172 -13.91 -7.68 3.29
C ALA A 172 -12.41 -7.34 3.32
N VAL A 173 -11.58 -8.28 3.77
CA VAL A 173 -10.12 -8.17 3.73
C VAL A 173 -9.55 -9.41 3.06
N TYR A 174 -8.76 -9.21 2.02
CA TYR A 174 -8.03 -10.26 1.33
C TYR A 174 -6.52 -9.94 1.36
N ILE A 175 -5.73 -10.87 1.87
CA ILE A 175 -4.27 -10.76 1.92
C ILE A 175 -3.70 -11.82 0.97
N ALA A 176 -3.10 -11.39 -0.13
CA ALA A 176 -2.42 -12.27 -1.07
C ALA A 176 -1.11 -12.79 -0.48
N ASP A 177 -0.74 -14.03 -0.82
CA ASP A 177 0.49 -14.69 -0.38
C ASP A 177 1.73 -13.84 -0.72
N GLU A 178 2.61 -13.63 0.25
CA GLU A 178 3.83 -12.82 0.14
C GLU A 178 4.86 -13.33 -0.90
N ASN A 179 4.73 -14.59 -1.30
CA ASN A 179 5.56 -15.24 -2.32
C ASN A 179 4.89 -15.23 -3.71
N GLY A 180 3.68 -14.68 -3.81
CA GLY A 180 2.93 -14.54 -5.05
C GLY A 180 2.85 -13.09 -5.51
N HIS A 181 1.76 -12.79 -6.23
CA HIS A 181 1.37 -11.44 -6.62
C HIS A 181 -0.14 -11.31 -6.54
N LYS A 182 -0.66 -10.08 -6.49
CA LYS A 182 -2.09 -9.85 -6.69
C LYS A 182 -2.49 -10.25 -8.10
N THR A 183 -3.64 -10.92 -8.20
CA THR A 183 -4.21 -11.38 -9.46
C THR A 183 -5.67 -10.95 -9.55
N ALA A 184 -6.27 -11.03 -10.74
CA ALA A 184 -7.70 -10.79 -10.92
C ALA A 184 -8.54 -11.69 -9.99
N SER A 185 -8.11 -12.91 -9.69
CA SER A 185 -8.85 -13.81 -8.79
C SER A 185 -8.91 -13.29 -7.34
N HIS A 186 -7.87 -12.61 -6.86
CA HIS A 186 -7.85 -12.03 -5.50
C HIS A 186 -8.83 -10.86 -5.41
N TRP A 187 -8.80 -9.95 -6.39
CA TRP A 187 -9.76 -8.85 -6.49
C TRP A 187 -11.18 -9.35 -6.62
N LYS A 188 -11.42 -10.34 -7.50
CA LYS A 188 -12.74 -10.96 -7.68
C LYS A 188 -13.25 -11.59 -6.39
N SER A 189 -12.39 -12.30 -5.64
CA SER A 189 -12.74 -12.89 -4.36
C SER A 189 -13.18 -11.83 -3.35
N ALA A 190 -12.50 -10.69 -3.29
CA ALA A 190 -12.90 -9.58 -2.41
C ALA A 190 -14.22 -8.94 -2.83
N MET A 191 -14.47 -8.76 -4.12
CA MET A 191 -15.76 -8.29 -4.64
C MET A 191 -16.90 -9.28 -4.29
N ASP A 192 -16.62 -10.59 -4.37
CA ASP A 192 -17.58 -11.64 -4.00
C ASP A 192 -17.88 -11.66 -2.51
N MET A 193 -16.89 -11.43 -1.64
CA MET A 193 -17.10 -11.25 -0.19
C MET A 193 -17.99 -10.05 0.11
N LEU A 194 -17.90 -8.97 -0.70
CA LEU A 194 -18.83 -7.84 -0.62
C LEU A 194 -20.19 -8.11 -1.28
N GLY A 195 -20.35 -9.21 -2.02
CA GLY A 195 -21.55 -9.54 -2.78
C GLY A 195 -21.81 -8.55 -3.93
N LEU A 196 -20.75 -8.08 -4.59
CA LEU A 196 -20.81 -7.09 -5.67
C LEU A 196 -20.28 -7.65 -6.99
N GLN A 197 -20.83 -7.18 -8.10
CA GLN A 197 -20.26 -7.42 -9.42
C GLN A 197 -19.07 -6.48 -9.68
N PRO A 198 -18.07 -6.88 -10.49
CA PRO A 198 -16.94 -6.01 -10.82
C PRO A 198 -17.34 -4.63 -11.34
N SER A 199 -18.37 -4.54 -12.18
CA SER A 199 -18.88 -3.27 -12.72
C SER A 199 -19.46 -2.30 -11.68
N GLU A 200 -19.75 -2.79 -10.47
CA GLU A 200 -20.25 -2.01 -9.34
C GLU A 200 -19.11 -1.56 -8.41
N CYS A 201 -17.86 -1.93 -8.73
CA CYS A 201 -16.71 -1.71 -7.89
C CYS A 201 -15.76 -0.66 -8.47
N LEU A 202 -15.18 0.13 -7.58
CA LEU A 202 -14.03 0.99 -7.85
C LEU A 202 -12.82 0.43 -7.10
N VAL A 203 -11.69 0.25 -7.79
CA VAL A 203 -10.42 -0.18 -7.19
C VAL A 203 -9.45 0.99 -7.17
N VAL A 204 -8.78 1.20 -6.05
CA VAL A 204 -7.67 2.16 -5.94
C VAL A 204 -6.42 1.46 -5.42
N GLY A 205 -5.29 1.70 -6.10
CA GLY A 205 -4.01 1.10 -5.75
C GLY A 205 -2.84 1.78 -6.44
N ASP A 206 -1.63 1.45 -5.99
CA ASP A 206 -0.39 2.03 -6.48
C ASP A 206 0.31 1.14 -7.52
N ASN A 207 0.04 -0.16 -7.48
CA ASN A 207 0.65 -1.15 -8.32
C ASN A 207 -0.13 -1.35 -9.61
N LEU A 208 0.43 -0.91 -10.74
CA LEU A 208 -0.24 -0.99 -12.04
C LEU A 208 -0.62 -2.44 -12.39
N ASN A 209 0.30 -3.40 -12.21
CA ASN A 209 0.06 -4.79 -12.59
C ASN A 209 -0.59 -5.63 -11.47
N GLY A 210 -0.49 -5.18 -10.22
CA GLY A 210 -1.09 -5.86 -9.06
C GLY A 210 -2.52 -5.42 -8.78
N ASP A 211 -2.85 -4.16 -9.06
CA ASP A 211 -4.10 -3.52 -8.61
C ASP A 211 -4.96 -3.13 -9.79
N VAL A 212 -4.40 -2.27 -10.65
CA VAL A 212 -5.16 -1.54 -11.67
C VAL A 212 -5.49 -2.45 -12.84
N VAL A 213 -4.50 -3.05 -13.49
CA VAL A 213 -4.68 -3.95 -14.64
C VAL A 213 -5.60 -5.14 -14.29
N PRO A 214 -5.39 -5.89 -13.19
CA PRO A 214 -6.26 -7.02 -12.88
C PRO A 214 -7.69 -6.60 -12.52
N ALA A 215 -7.89 -5.47 -11.83
CA ALA A 215 -9.23 -4.96 -11.53
C ALA A 215 -9.97 -4.48 -12.79
N ALA A 216 -9.30 -3.70 -13.63
CA ALA A 216 -9.85 -3.23 -14.90
C ALA A 216 -10.20 -4.41 -15.82
N GLY A 217 -9.35 -5.45 -15.85
CA GLY A 217 -9.60 -6.67 -16.61
C GLY A 217 -10.85 -7.45 -16.17
N LEU A 218 -11.31 -7.26 -14.93
CA LEU A 218 -12.59 -7.81 -14.45
C LEU A 218 -13.80 -6.94 -14.82
N GLY A 219 -13.57 -5.72 -15.32
CA GLY A 219 -14.61 -4.72 -15.58
C GLY A 219 -14.88 -3.76 -14.43
N ALA A 220 -14.00 -3.71 -13.42
CA ALA A 220 -14.08 -2.69 -12.37
C ALA A 220 -13.52 -1.35 -12.86
N ARG A 221 -14.04 -0.26 -12.29
CA ARG A 221 -13.44 1.07 -12.46
C ARG A 221 -12.17 1.15 -11.64
N THR A 222 -11.21 1.94 -12.10
CA THR A 222 -9.89 2.00 -11.46
C THR A 222 -9.40 3.44 -11.28
N VAL A 223 -8.84 3.69 -10.11
CA VAL A 223 -8.03 4.88 -9.81
C VAL A 223 -6.62 4.42 -9.53
N TRP A 224 -5.65 4.96 -10.28
CA TRP A 224 -4.25 4.62 -10.11
C TRP A 224 -3.50 5.75 -9.41
N MET A 225 -2.78 5.43 -8.35
CA MET A 225 -1.88 6.36 -7.67
C MET A 225 -0.44 5.86 -7.84
N PRO A 226 0.31 6.30 -8.87
CA PRO A 226 1.57 5.66 -9.24
C PRO A 226 2.53 5.47 -8.07
N SER A 227 2.92 4.21 -7.85
CA SER A 227 3.83 3.83 -6.78
C SER A 227 5.13 4.61 -6.79
N PRO A 228 5.77 4.90 -5.64
CA PRO A 228 7.16 5.33 -5.60
C PRO A 228 8.12 4.28 -6.19
N TRP A 229 7.76 2.99 -6.16
CA TRP A 229 8.56 1.90 -6.70
C TRP A 229 8.43 1.81 -8.23
N SER A 230 9.54 1.93 -8.95
CA SER A 230 9.54 1.94 -10.43
C SER A 230 8.98 0.64 -11.04
N VAL A 231 9.27 -0.50 -10.41
CA VAL A 231 8.79 -1.83 -10.82
C VAL A 231 7.26 -1.93 -10.88
N TYR A 232 6.55 -1.11 -10.11
CA TYR A 232 5.08 -1.08 -10.05
C TYR A 232 4.44 -0.13 -11.06
N ARG A 233 5.24 0.62 -11.83
CA ARG A 233 4.75 1.55 -12.87
C ARG A 233 4.91 1.02 -14.30
N VAL A 234 5.49 -0.16 -14.46
CA VAL A 234 5.78 -0.75 -15.78
C VAL A 234 4.50 -1.35 -16.36
N GLY A 235 4.11 -0.94 -17.57
CA GLY A 235 2.97 -1.52 -18.27
C GLY A 235 2.17 -0.49 -19.05
N VAL A 236 0.98 -0.90 -19.49
CA VAL A 236 0.01 -0.02 -20.16
C VAL A 236 -1.14 0.25 -19.20
N VAL A 237 -1.44 1.52 -18.98
CA VAL A 237 -2.58 1.93 -18.15
C VAL A 237 -3.88 1.58 -18.89
N PRO A 238 -4.80 0.80 -18.26
CA PRO A 238 -6.08 0.49 -18.88
C PRO A 238 -6.89 1.75 -19.21
N GLU A 239 -7.56 1.75 -20.36
CA GLU A 239 -8.46 2.84 -20.76
C GLU A 239 -9.54 3.08 -19.70
N GLY A 240 -9.85 4.35 -19.44
CA GLY A 240 -10.81 4.75 -18.39
C GLY A 240 -10.24 4.76 -16.96
N THR A 241 -9.00 4.32 -16.74
CA THR A 241 -8.32 4.49 -15.44
C THR A 241 -8.06 5.98 -15.18
N VAL A 242 -8.47 6.47 -14.02
CA VAL A 242 -8.16 7.84 -13.59
C VAL A 242 -6.90 7.84 -12.75
N GLN A 243 -5.92 8.67 -13.11
CA GLN A 243 -4.71 8.84 -12.31
C GLN A 243 -4.88 9.97 -11.28
N ILE A 244 -4.40 9.73 -10.06
CA ILE A 244 -4.25 10.72 -9.00
C ILE A 244 -2.80 10.78 -8.52
N SER A 245 -2.35 11.93 -8.03
CA SER A 245 -1.00 12.07 -7.45
C SER A 245 -1.04 11.92 -5.93
N GLU A 246 -2.10 12.43 -5.31
CA GLU A 246 -2.33 12.34 -3.87
C GLU A 246 -3.72 11.77 -3.56
N PHE A 247 -3.85 11.06 -2.43
CA PHE A 247 -5.11 10.42 -2.07
C PHE A 247 -6.26 11.40 -1.81
N ASN A 248 -5.95 12.66 -1.46
CA ASN A 248 -6.93 13.74 -1.32
C ASN A 248 -7.69 14.03 -2.64
N GLU A 249 -7.12 13.68 -3.80
CA GLU A 249 -7.76 13.86 -5.11
C GLU A 249 -8.82 12.79 -5.41
N PHE A 250 -8.99 11.78 -4.53
CA PHE A 250 -9.88 10.64 -4.78
C PHE A 250 -11.32 11.07 -5.08
N LEU A 251 -11.88 11.99 -4.30
CA LEU A 251 -13.28 12.43 -4.48
C LEU A 251 -13.46 13.21 -5.80
N GLU A 252 -12.45 13.97 -6.22
CA GLU A 252 -12.42 14.65 -7.52
C GLU A 252 -12.20 13.68 -8.68
N ALA A 253 -11.49 12.57 -8.44
CA ALA A 253 -11.31 11.51 -9.44
C ALA A 253 -12.64 10.90 -9.89
N LEU A 254 -13.67 10.90 -9.04
CA LEU A 254 -15.01 10.42 -9.39
C LEU A 254 -15.65 11.22 -10.56
N ASP A 255 -15.27 12.48 -10.76
CA ASP A 255 -15.78 13.28 -11.88
C ASP A 255 -15.14 12.91 -13.22
N ARG A 256 -13.97 12.26 -13.17
CA ARG A 256 -13.19 11.84 -14.34
C ARG A 256 -13.44 10.39 -14.73
N LEU A 257 -14.14 9.62 -13.89
CA LEU A 257 -14.54 8.25 -14.18
C LEU A 257 -15.69 8.23 -15.20
N THR A 258 -15.64 7.27 -16.12
CA THR A 258 -16.68 6.97 -17.11
C THR A 258 -17.35 5.64 -16.81
#